data_AF-A0A0M9VTI5-F1
#
_entry.id   AF-A0A0M9VTI5-F1
#
_cell.length_a   1.000
_cell.length_b   1.000
_cell.length_c   1.000
_cell.angle_alpha   90.00
_cell.angle_beta   90.00
_cell.angle_gamma   90.00
#
_symmetry.space_group_name_H-M   'P 1'
#
loop_
_entity.id
_entity.type
_entity.pdbx_description
1 polymer ?
#
loop_
_entity_poly.entity_id
_entity_poly.type
_entity_poly.pdbx_seq_one_letter_code
_entity_poly.pdbx_strand_id
1 'polypeptide(L)'
;MCDPAELSRVRRLAVSSDVFCVDGVAACLGFSPCGSLLVDVLSQIARKLPDLEELLFVPHEGPASSAGNEDEAVAYERLTCQVQSALQAVCCEMTSWNPPPWRVASLDHLAAHMQVDIPER
;
A
#
# COMPACT_ATOMS: atom_id res chain seq x y z
N MET A 1 0.87 -1.87 21.10
CA MET A 1 -0.23 -1.46 20.18
C MET A 1 -0.35 0.05 20.31
N CYS A 2 -0.31 0.79 19.19
CA CYS A 2 -0.39 2.26 19.23
C CYS A 2 -1.72 2.72 19.83
N ASP A 3 -1.71 3.88 20.50
CA ASP A 3 -2.91 4.48 21.04
C ASP A 3 -3.83 4.96 19.89
N PRO A 4 -5.15 4.69 19.94
CA PRO A 4 -6.07 5.10 18.88
C PRO A 4 -6.11 6.62 18.65
N ALA A 5 -5.83 7.44 19.66
CA ALA A 5 -5.76 8.90 19.52
C ALA A 5 -4.45 9.37 18.86
N GLU A 6 -3.40 8.54 18.84
CA GLU A 6 -2.21 8.80 18.04
C GLU A 6 -2.41 8.36 16.59
N LEU A 7 -3.14 7.27 16.36
CA LEU A 7 -3.49 6.80 15.02
C LEU A 7 -4.41 7.77 14.28
N SER A 8 -5.35 8.43 14.96
CA SER A 8 -6.20 9.46 14.34
C SER A 8 -5.43 10.70 13.87
N ARG A 9 -4.17 10.87 14.26
CA ARG A 9 -3.32 11.97 13.78
C ARG A 9 -2.58 11.62 12.49
N VAL A 10 -2.60 10.36 12.06
CA VAL A 10 -1.91 9.91 10.86
C VAL A 10 -2.71 10.36 9.63
N ARG A 11 -2.15 11.34 8.91
CA ARG A 11 -2.73 11.87 7.67
C ARG A 11 -2.22 11.19 6.41
N ARG A 12 -1.02 10.61 6.45
CA ARG A 12 -0.38 9.95 5.30
C ARG A 12 0.16 8.61 5.73
N LEU A 13 -0.18 7.56 4.99
CA LEU A 13 0.26 6.19 5.27
C LEU A 13 0.86 5.59 4.00
N ALA A 14 2.10 5.12 4.12
CA ALA A 14 2.75 4.31 3.10
C ALA A 14 2.69 2.82 3.48
N VAL A 15 2.28 1.98 2.54
CA VAL A 15 2.17 0.53 2.69
C VAL A 15 3.02 -0.14 1.63
N SER A 16 4.04 -0.90 2.04
CA SER A 16 4.84 -1.71 1.11
C SER A 16 4.02 -2.91 0.63
N SER A 17 4.20 -3.31 -0.63
CA SER A 17 3.62 -4.53 -1.16
C SER A 17 4.10 -5.80 -0.48
N ASP A 18 5.26 -5.79 0.18
CA ASP A 18 5.74 -6.87 1.04
C ASP A 18 4.74 -7.25 2.14
N VAL A 19 3.94 -6.29 2.61
CA VAL A 19 3.00 -6.52 3.72
C VAL A 19 1.87 -7.45 3.30
N PHE A 20 1.53 -7.46 2.01
CA PHE A 20 0.40 -8.22 1.48
C PHE A 20 0.78 -9.23 0.40
N CYS A 21 1.98 -9.15 -0.19
CA CYS A 21 2.52 -10.18 -1.05
C CYS A 21 3.54 -11.05 -0.33
N VAL A 22 3.13 -12.29 -0.05
CA VAL A 22 3.99 -13.33 0.46
C VAL A 22 4.64 -14.02 -0.73
N ASP A 23 5.93 -13.78 -0.92
CA ASP A 23 6.73 -14.47 -1.94
C ASP A 23 6.76 -15.99 -1.69
N GLY A 24 6.52 -16.77 -2.75
CA GLY A 24 6.78 -18.20 -2.79
C GLY A 24 5.65 -19.10 -3.27
N VAL A 25 4.38 -18.68 -3.22
CA VAL A 25 3.24 -19.55 -3.60
C VAL A 25 2.29 -18.93 -4.63
N ALA A 26 2.22 -17.59 -4.69
CA ALA A 26 1.32 -16.86 -5.58
C ALA A 26 1.78 -16.85 -7.05
N ALA A 27 3.10 -16.76 -7.29
CA ALA A 27 3.66 -16.68 -8.64
C ALA A 27 3.47 -17.97 -9.46
N CYS A 28 3.32 -19.13 -8.81
CA CYS A 28 3.23 -20.43 -9.49
C CYS A 28 1.80 -20.86 -9.86
N LEU A 29 0.76 -20.22 -9.31
CA LEU A 29 -0.62 -20.69 -9.44
C LEU A 29 -1.62 -19.66 -9.98
N GLY A 30 -1.22 -18.44 -10.32
CA GLY A 30 -2.12 -17.43 -10.91
C GLY A 30 -3.25 -16.96 -9.99
N PHE A 31 -3.29 -17.45 -8.75
CA PHE A 31 -4.16 -17.00 -7.68
C PHE A 31 -3.33 -16.10 -6.79
N SER A 32 -3.62 -14.80 -6.76
CA SER A 32 -2.89 -13.86 -5.89
C SER A 32 -3.59 -13.79 -4.53
N PRO A 33 -3.11 -14.48 -3.48
CA PRO A 33 -3.55 -14.27 -2.10
C PRO A 33 -3.27 -12.85 -1.60
N CYS A 34 -2.54 -12.01 -2.36
CA CYS A 34 -2.35 -10.61 -2.02
C CYS A 34 -3.67 -9.83 -1.98
N GLY A 35 -4.69 -10.26 -2.73
CA GLY A 35 -6.00 -9.59 -2.75
C GLY A 35 -6.72 -9.60 -1.40
N SER A 36 -6.80 -10.76 -0.73
CA SER A 36 -7.51 -10.87 0.55
C SER A 36 -6.78 -10.15 1.68
N LEU A 37 -5.45 -10.24 1.72
CA LEU A 37 -4.68 -9.58 2.78
C LEU A 37 -4.69 -8.05 2.61
N LEU A 38 -4.67 -7.56 1.37
CA LEU A 38 -4.79 -6.14 1.08
C LEU A 38 -6.18 -5.61 1.48
N VAL A 39 -7.25 -6.39 1.25
CA VAL A 39 -8.60 -6.07 1.74
C VAL A 39 -8.65 -5.99 3.26
N ASP A 40 -8.00 -6.90 3.97
CA ASP A 40 -7.90 -6.86 5.43
C ASP A 40 -7.15 -5.63 5.92
N VAL A 41 -6.01 -5.29 5.28
CA VAL A 41 -5.21 -4.09 5.61
C VAL A 41 -6.03 -2.83 5.38
N LEU A 42 -6.69 -2.70 4.23
CA LEU A 42 -7.55 -1.56 3.91
C LEU A 42 -8.74 -1.46 4.88
N SER A 43 -9.33 -2.58 5.27
CA SER A 43 -10.41 -2.63 6.27
C SER A 43 -9.94 -2.14 7.64
N GLN A 44 -8.72 -2.45 8.05
CA GLN A 44 -8.14 -1.92 9.28
C GLN A 44 -7.88 -0.42 9.17
N ILE A 45 -7.34 0.03 8.03
CA ILE A 45 -7.12 1.45 7.76
C ILE A 45 -8.44 2.22 7.87
N ALA A 46 -9.49 1.75 7.18
CA ALA A 46 -10.82 2.35 7.21
C ALA A 46 -11.38 2.50 8.64
N ARG A 47 -11.10 1.54 9.53
CA ARG A 47 -11.64 1.52 10.90
C ARG A 47 -10.78 2.30 11.89
N LYS A 48 -9.47 2.42 11.64
CA LYS A 48 -8.49 2.95 12.60
C LYS A 48 -7.97 4.33 12.25
N LEU A 49 -8.05 4.72 10.97
CA LEU A 49 -7.48 5.96 10.43
C LEU A 49 -8.58 6.76 9.69
N PRO A 50 -9.58 7.29 10.43
CA PRO A 50 -10.69 8.02 9.81
C PRO A 50 -10.25 9.36 9.18
N ASP A 51 -9.17 9.96 9.68
CA ASP A 51 -8.64 11.25 9.23
C ASP A 51 -7.49 11.09 8.22
N LEU A 52 -7.39 9.93 7.56
CA LEU A 52 -6.35 9.68 6.57
C LEU A 52 -6.61 10.50 5.31
N GLU A 53 -5.62 11.31 4.91
CA GLU A 53 -5.70 12.19 3.73
C GLU A 53 -5.03 11.56 2.50
N GLU A 54 -4.06 10.67 2.67
CA GLU A 54 -3.31 10.06 1.56
C GLU A 54 -2.86 8.63 1.87
N LEU A 55 -3.05 7.74 0.88
CA LEU A 55 -2.53 6.37 0.86
C LEU A 55 -1.47 6.19 -0.22
N LEU A 56 -0.33 5.64 0.17
CA LEU A 56 0.81 5.43 -0.72
C LEU A 56 1.12 3.94 -0.74
N PHE A 57 1.08 3.33 -1.92
CA PHE A 57 1.46 1.93 -2.09
C PHE A 57 2.84 1.86 -2.73
N VAL A 58 3.75 1.16 -2.08
CA VAL A 58 5.14 1.06 -2.53
C VAL A 58 5.37 -0.34 -3.08
N PRO A 59 5.69 -0.51 -4.37
CA PRO A 59 6.05 -1.81 -4.92
C PRO A 59 7.36 -2.30 -4.27
N HIS A 60 7.50 -3.61 -4.17
CA HIS A 60 8.69 -4.24 -3.62
C HIS A 60 9.91 -3.98 -4.50
N GLU A 61 10.94 -3.32 -3.95
CA GLU A 61 12.21 -3.03 -4.63
C GLU A 61 13.35 -3.96 -4.17
N GLY A 62 13.04 -5.21 -3.78
CA GLY A 62 14.06 -6.13 -3.30
C GLY A 62 14.98 -6.68 -4.40
N PRO A 63 16.10 -7.31 -4.01
CA PRO A 63 17.11 -7.82 -4.94
C PRO A 63 16.57 -8.91 -5.88
N ALA A 64 15.35 -9.42 -5.67
CA ALA A 64 14.70 -10.38 -6.55
C ALA A 64 14.26 -9.80 -7.92
N SER A 65 14.22 -8.47 -8.08
CA SER A 65 14.12 -7.83 -9.41
C SER A 65 15.33 -8.18 -10.31
N SER A 66 16.43 -8.69 -9.72
CA SER A 66 17.56 -9.26 -10.46
C SER A 66 17.47 -10.77 -10.73
N ALA A 67 16.53 -11.49 -10.11
CA ALA A 67 16.35 -12.95 -10.24
C ALA A 67 15.11 -13.34 -11.07
N GLY A 68 14.14 -12.43 -11.20
CA GLY A 68 13.00 -12.55 -12.09
C GLY A 68 12.80 -11.22 -12.80
N ASN A 69 12.91 -11.25 -14.12
CA ASN A 69 12.90 -10.13 -15.05
C ASN A 69 11.49 -9.49 -15.16
N GLU A 70 10.83 -9.19 -14.03
CA GLU A 70 9.59 -8.44 -14.06
C GLU A 70 9.92 -6.96 -14.25
N ASP A 71 9.46 -6.44 -15.39
CA ASP A 71 9.60 -5.03 -15.73
C ASP A 71 8.93 -4.20 -14.63
N GLU A 72 9.62 -3.15 -14.15
CA GLU A 72 9.11 -2.25 -13.11
C GLU A 72 7.71 -1.71 -13.46
N ALA A 73 7.45 -1.45 -14.74
CA ALA A 73 6.14 -1.02 -15.21
C ALA A 73 5.07 -2.10 -15.01
N VAL A 74 5.41 -3.38 -15.20
CA VAL A 74 4.51 -4.52 -14.99
C VAL A 74 4.23 -4.73 -13.50
N ALA A 75 5.24 -4.57 -12.64
CA ALA A 75 5.06 -4.62 -11.19
C ALA A 75 4.12 -3.48 -10.71
N TYR A 76 4.32 -2.28 -11.24
CA TYR A 76 3.52 -1.10 -10.92
C TYR A 76 2.06 -1.23 -11.39
N GLU A 77 1.83 -1.69 -12.63
CA GLU A 77 0.50 -1.94 -13.18
C GLU A 77 -0.23 -3.03 -12.38
N ARG A 78 0.45 -4.15 -12.10
CA ARG A 78 -0.10 -5.24 -11.30
C ARG A 78 -0.53 -4.74 -9.92
N LEU A 79 0.35 -4.00 -9.24
CA LEU A 79 0.05 -3.45 -7.92
C LEU A 79 -1.13 -2.48 -7.97
N THR A 80 -1.19 -1.63 -9.00
CA THR A 80 -2.32 -0.71 -9.22
C THR A 80 -3.64 -1.47 -9.37
N CYS A 81 -3.68 -2.52 -10.20
CA CYS A 81 -4.88 -3.35 -10.36
C CYS A 81 -5.30 -4.07 -9.07
N GLN A 82 -4.34 -4.56 -8.30
CA GLN A 82 -4.59 -5.23 -7.02
C GLN A 82 -5.20 -4.25 -6.00
N VAL A 83 -4.61 -3.06 -5.86
CA VAL A 83 -5.11 -2.00 -4.97
C VAL A 83 -6.51 -1.57 -5.37
N GLN A 84 -6.73 -1.32 -6.66
CA GLN A 84 -8.04 -0.91 -7.15
C GLN A 84 -9.12 -1.95 -6.86
N SER A 85 -8.81 -3.23 -7.10
CA SER A 85 -9.74 -4.34 -6.84
C SER A 85 -10.03 -4.49 -5.35
N ALA A 86 -9.02 -4.36 -4.49
CA ALA A 86 -9.17 -4.44 -3.04
C ALA A 86 -9.98 -3.26 -2.48
N LEU A 87 -9.72 -2.04 -2.96
CA LEU A 87 -10.50 -0.85 -2.59
C LEU A 87 -11.97 -1.03 -2.97
N GLN A 88 -12.26 -1.54 -4.16
CA GLN A 88 -13.64 -1.81 -4.57
C GLN A 88 -14.32 -2.82 -3.65
N ALA A 89 -13.63 -3.90 -3.28
CA ALA A 89 -14.16 -4.90 -2.35
C ALA A 89 -14.49 -4.28 -0.98
N VAL A 90 -13.57 -3.50 -0.40
CA VAL A 90 -13.80 -2.84 0.90
C VAL A 90 -14.92 -1.80 0.81
N CYS A 91 -15.01 -1.03 -0.28
CA CYS A 91 -16.13 -0.10 -0.49
C CYS A 91 -17.48 -0.82 -0.60
N CYS A 92 -17.53 -2.03 -1.16
CA CYS A 92 -18.74 -2.86 -1.18
C CYS A 92 -19.12 -3.36 0.22
N GLU A 93 -18.14 -3.70 1.06
CA GLU A 93 -18.38 -4.18 2.44
C GLU A 93 -18.65 -3.03 3.43
N MET A 94 -17.99 -1.90 3.25
CA MET A 94 -18.05 -0.71 4.10
C MET A 94 -18.55 0.49 3.31
N THR A 95 -19.87 0.52 3.07
CA THR A 95 -20.51 1.54 2.24
C THR A 95 -20.39 2.98 2.77
N SER A 96 -20.07 3.16 4.05
CA SER A 96 -19.83 4.47 4.67
C SER A 96 -18.38 4.95 4.54
N TRP A 97 -17.47 4.11 4.06
CA TRP A 97 -16.07 4.48 3.92
C TRP A 97 -15.83 5.12 2.55
N ASN A 98 -15.26 6.33 2.56
CA ASN A 98 -14.76 6.98 1.36
C ASN A 98 -13.23 6.83 1.35
N PRO A 99 -12.64 6.06 0.44
CA PRO A 99 -11.21 5.85 0.42
C PRO A 99 -10.50 7.18 0.13
N PRO A 100 -9.41 7.50 0.86
CA PRO A 100 -8.64 8.70 0.57
C PRO A 100 -7.96 8.60 -0.80
N PRO A 101 -7.51 9.74 -1.36
CA PRO A 101 -6.60 9.75 -2.50
C PRO A 101 -5.46 8.75 -2.30
N TRP A 102 -5.26 7.87 -3.29
CA TRP A 102 -4.20 6.87 -3.25
C TRP A 102 -3.39 6.91 -4.53
N ARG A 103 -2.10 6.55 -4.42
CA ARG A 103 -1.23 6.33 -5.57
C ARG A 103 -0.22 5.24 -5.27
N VAL A 104 0.22 4.56 -6.31
CA VAL A 104 1.43 3.74 -6.24
C VAL A 104 2.63 4.68 -6.43
N ALA A 105 3.69 4.55 -5.65
CA ALA A 105 4.88 5.38 -5.81
C ALA A 105 6.12 4.60 -5.35
N SER A 106 7.23 4.76 -6.06
CA SER A 106 8.52 4.23 -5.60
C SER A 106 9.00 4.96 -4.36
N LEU A 107 9.87 4.30 -3.60
CA LEU A 107 10.38 4.83 -2.35
C LEU A 107 11.26 6.08 -2.58
N ASP A 108 11.96 6.15 -3.72
CA ASP A 108 12.68 7.34 -4.17
C ASP A 108 11.76 8.56 -4.40
N HIS A 109 10.58 8.35 -4.99
CA HIS A 109 9.61 9.42 -5.19
C HIS A 109 9.04 9.91 -3.85
N LEU A 110 8.91 9.01 -2.86
CA LEU A 110 8.51 9.37 -1.50
C LEU A 110 9.61 10.14 -0.75
N ALA A 111 10.87 9.71 -0.88
CA ALA A 111 12.01 10.38 -0.26
C ALA A 111 12.19 11.82 -0.75
N ALA A 112 11.92 12.07 -2.03
CA ALA A 112 11.93 13.42 -2.61
C ALA A 112 10.87 14.35 -2.00
N HIS A 113 9.72 13.81 -1.57
CA HIS A 113 8.65 14.57 -0.91
C HIS A 113 8.76 14.61 0.62
N MET A 114 9.62 13.77 1.21
CA MET A 114 9.91 13.72 2.64
C MET A 114 11.27 14.33 3.00
N GLN A 115 11.88 15.15 2.13
CA GLN A 115 12.99 16.02 2.55
C GLN A 115 12.47 16.99 3.61
N VAL A 116 12.52 16.51 4.86
CA VAL A 116 12.50 17.33 6.06
C VAL A 116 13.70 18.24 5.90
N ASP A 117 13.42 19.53 5.79
CA ASP A 117 14.37 20.61 6.03
C ASP A 117 15.01 20.32 7.40
N ILE A 118 16.18 19.69 7.40
CA ILE A 118 17.02 19.55 8.58
C ILE A 118 17.82 20.85 8.59
N PRO A 119 17.47 21.85 9.42
CA PRO A 119 18.32 23.02 9.55
C PRO A 119 19.65 22.55 10.14
N GLU A 120 20.70 22.56 9.31
CA GLU A 120 22.08 22.47 9.78
C GLU A 120 22.28 23.57 10.82
N ARG A 121 22.72 23.18 12.02
CA ARG A 121 23.02 24.09 13.12
C ARG A 121 24.44 23.89 13.58
#